data_AF-A0A6L8DPG5-F1
#
_entry.id   AF-A0A6L8DPG5-F1
#
_cell.length_a   1.000
_cell.length_b   1.000
_cell.length_c   1.000
_cell.angle_alpha   90.00
_cell.angle_beta   90.00
_cell.angle_gamma   90.00
#
_symmetry.space_group_name_H-M   'P 1'
#
loop_
_entity.id
_entity.type
_entity.pdbx_description
1 polymer ?
#
loop_
_entity_poly.entity_id
_entity_poly.type
_entity_poly.pdbx_seq_one_letter_code
_entity_poly.pdbx_strand_id
1 'polypeptide(L)'
;AWTDLPGGVPDADDTPGALLALHALGADEPAHREAACAGIGWLLDLQNADGGIPTFCRGWGALPFDRSSPDLTAHTLRAWTVWRRLLPDALRTRTERATTRAVRFLEQAQQPDGSWVPLWFGNQSAPGDANPVYGTARVIEGLAALPDTEAAPAAEHRAVRWLIGAQRQDGGWGGAPQVPPSIEETAVAVSALAVFRRSPRAASVADLDNAVARGAQWLTDATGEGRRVDTTPIGLYFAKLWYSEALYPQVFALGALATATRCNRRDGGHSDAQA
;
A
#
# COMPACT_ATOMS: atom_id res chain seq x y z
N ALA A 1 10.21 18.20 -12.63
CA ALA A 1 10.01 16.96 -13.42
C ALA A 1 10.79 15.83 -12.75
N TRP A 2 10.37 14.58 -12.93
CA TRP A 2 11.09 13.39 -12.44
C TRP A 2 12.33 13.16 -13.30
N THR A 3 13.39 13.92 -13.02
CA THR A 3 14.62 13.94 -13.80
C THR A 3 15.82 14.00 -12.87
N ASP A 4 16.92 13.40 -13.31
CA ASP A 4 18.25 13.62 -12.74
C ASP A 4 18.78 15.05 -13.01
N LEU A 5 18.07 15.81 -13.84
CA LEU A 5 18.37 17.20 -14.14
C LEU A 5 18.05 18.16 -12.96
N PRO A 6 18.76 19.29 -12.87
CA PRO A 6 18.48 20.33 -11.87
C PRO A 6 17.01 20.77 -11.86
N GLY A 7 16.42 20.81 -10.66
CA GLY A 7 15.00 21.14 -10.48
C GLY A 7 14.07 19.92 -10.38
N GLY A 8 14.59 18.70 -10.54
CA GLY A 8 13.94 17.49 -10.05
C GLY A 8 13.95 17.42 -8.52
N VAL A 9 12.83 17.01 -7.92
CA VAL A 9 12.71 16.82 -6.47
C VAL A 9 12.29 15.36 -6.25
N PRO A 10 13.17 14.48 -5.78
CA PRO A 10 12.78 13.11 -5.44
C PRO A 10 11.85 13.12 -4.23
N ASP A 11 10.93 12.17 -4.16
CA ASP A 11 10.05 11.98 -3.01
C ASP A 11 9.87 10.51 -2.62
N ALA A 12 9.37 10.32 -1.41
CA ALA A 12 9.17 9.02 -0.80
C ALA A 12 7.86 8.33 -1.20
N ASP A 13 7.05 8.92 -2.08
CA ASP A 13 5.90 8.25 -2.66
C ASP A 13 6.33 7.47 -3.91
N ASP A 14 7.08 8.12 -4.80
CA ASP A 14 7.51 7.54 -6.08
C ASP A 14 8.80 6.70 -5.97
N THR A 15 9.76 7.07 -5.11
CA THR A 15 11.01 6.31 -4.97
C THR A 15 10.75 4.84 -4.63
N PRO A 16 9.88 4.48 -3.66
CA PRO A 16 9.54 3.08 -3.42
C PRO A 16 8.85 2.40 -4.60
N GLY A 17 8.00 3.11 -5.36
CA GLY A 17 7.38 2.60 -6.58
C GLY A 17 8.41 2.21 -7.64
N ALA A 18 9.39 3.08 -7.89
CA ALA A 18 10.50 2.81 -8.80
C ALA A 18 11.34 1.61 -8.33
N LEU A 19 11.63 1.51 -7.02
CA LEU A 19 12.36 0.37 -6.45
C LEU A 19 11.62 -0.95 -6.63
N LEU A 20 10.30 -0.97 -6.45
CA LEU A 20 9.45 -2.15 -6.68
C LEU A 20 9.45 -2.54 -8.17
N ALA A 21 9.39 -1.56 -9.07
CA ALA A 21 9.43 -1.80 -10.51
C ALA A 21 10.78 -2.39 -10.95
N LEU A 22 11.91 -1.82 -10.51
CA LEU A 22 13.25 -2.34 -10.80
C LEU A 22 13.42 -3.79 -10.32
N HIS A 23 12.91 -4.08 -9.12
CA HIS A 23 12.95 -5.45 -8.59
C HIS A 23 12.14 -6.42 -9.47
N ALA A 24 10.95 -6.00 -9.92
CA ALA A 24 10.08 -6.82 -10.77
C ALA A 24 10.63 -7.03 -12.20
N LEU A 25 11.35 -6.03 -12.74
CA LEU A 25 11.93 -6.08 -14.08
C LEU A 25 13.25 -6.85 -14.15
N GLY A 26 13.97 -7.00 -13.04
CA GLY A 26 15.15 -7.84 -12.97
C GLY A 26 16.04 -7.53 -11.77
N ALA A 27 15.74 -8.08 -10.60
CA ALA A 27 16.49 -7.81 -9.37
C ALA A 27 17.97 -8.29 -9.41
N ASP A 28 18.32 -9.17 -10.35
CA ASP A 28 19.69 -9.68 -10.52
C ASP A 28 20.58 -8.80 -11.42
N GLU A 29 19.98 -7.86 -12.15
CA GLU A 29 20.73 -6.95 -13.00
C GLU A 29 21.60 -6.00 -12.15
N PRO A 30 22.93 -5.93 -12.38
CA PRO A 30 23.82 -5.08 -11.60
C PRO A 30 23.40 -3.61 -11.55
N ALA A 31 22.93 -3.07 -12.69
CA ALA A 31 22.46 -1.69 -12.77
C ALA A 31 21.21 -1.44 -11.91
N HIS A 32 20.27 -2.41 -11.85
CA HIS A 32 19.10 -2.30 -10.99
C HIS A 32 19.48 -2.37 -9.51
N ARG A 33 20.44 -3.24 -9.14
CA ARG A 33 20.95 -3.34 -7.77
C ARG A 33 21.65 -2.06 -7.31
N GLU A 34 22.45 -1.46 -8.18
CA GLU A 34 23.13 -0.19 -7.90
C GLU A 34 22.10 0.94 -7.68
N ALA A 35 21.16 1.09 -8.60
CA ALA A 35 20.06 2.07 -8.46
C ALA A 35 19.23 1.81 -7.20
N ALA A 36 18.96 0.55 -6.87
CA ALA A 36 18.23 0.19 -5.66
C ALA A 36 18.99 0.55 -4.38
N CYS A 37 20.31 0.30 -4.34
CA CYS A 37 21.13 0.70 -3.20
C CYS A 37 21.12 2.23 -3.00
N ALA A 38 21.20 3.00 -4.08
CA ALA A 38 21.13 4.46 -4.02
C ALA A 38 19.76 4.95 -3.51
N GLY A 39 18.65 4.45 -4.07
CA GLY A 39 17.31 4.83 -3.65
C GLY A 39 16.99 4.42 -2.21
N ILE A 40 17.43 3.24 -1.78
CA ILE A 40 17.29 2.78 -0.39
C ILE A 40 18.13 3.64 0.55
N GLY A 41 19.38 3.95 0.18
CA GLY A 41 20.22 4.87 0.94
C GLY A 41 19.55 6.21 1.17
N TRP A 42 18.97 6.80 0.12
CA TRP A 42 18.22 8.04 0.19
C TRP A 42 17.01 7.96 1.13
N LEU A 43 16.18 6.91 1.02
CA LEU A 43 15.03 6.69 1.93
C LEU A 43 15.46 6.54 3.39
N LEU A 44 16.60 5.89 3.66
CA LEU A 44 17.13 5.72 5.01
C LEU A 44 17.59 7.05 5.62
N ASP A 45 18.19 7.92 4.81
CA ASP A 45 18.65 9.23 5.26
C ASP A 45 17.47 10.20 5.47
N LEU A 46 16.38 9.98 4.72
CA LEU A 46 15.13 10.72 4.81
C LEU A 46 14.30 10.40 6.08
N GLN A 47 14.42 9.19 6.64
CA GLN A 47 13.60 8.73 7.78
C GLN A 47 13.69 9.69 8.98
N ASN A 48 12.53 10.15 9.46
CA ASN A 48 12.41 11.07 10.59
C ASN A 48 12.75 10.39 11.92
N ALA A 49 12.92 11.18 12.98
CA ALA A 49 13.27 10.69 14.32
C ALA A 49 12.18 9.79 14.94
N ASP A 50 10.91 10.05 14.62
CA ASP A 50 9.74 9.23 15.02
C ASP A 50 9.70 7.84 14.36
N GLY A 51 10.54 7.62 13.32
CA GLY A 51 10.62 6.36 12.58
C GLY A 51 9.78 6.33 11.31
N GLY A 52 8.93 7.33 11.09
CA GLY A 52 8.15 7.44 9.87
C GLY A 52 8.93 8.10 8.72
N ILE A 53 8.30 8.08 7.55
CA ILE A 53 8.86 8.61 6.31
C ILE A 53 8.06 9.85 5.88
N PRO A 54 8.72 11.01 5.71
CA PRO A 54 8.12 12.20 5.12
C PRO A 54 8.14 12.16 3.60
N THR A 55 7.51 13.14 2.95
CA THR A 55 7.41 13.19 1.49
C THR A 55 8.73 13.58 0.83
N PHE A 56 9.25 14.76 1.14
CA PHE A 56 10.37 15.36 0.39
C PHE A 56 11.66 15.48 1.19
N CYS A 57 11.54 15.86 2.46
CA CYS A 57 12.71 16.14 3.28
C CYS A 57 12.53 15.67 4.72
N ARG A 58 13.66 15.29 5.31
CA ARG A 58 13.73 15.03 6.74
C ARG A 58 13.59 16.34 7.49
N GLY A 59 12.82 16.33 8.58
CA GLY A 59 12.61 17.53 9.36
C GLY A 59 12.09 17.28 10.76
N TRP A 60 11.44 18.30 11.31
CA TRP A 60 10.87 18.29 12.66
C TRP A 60 9.46 17.71 12.68
N GLY A 61 8.89 17.45 11.51
CA GLY A 61 7.59 16.84 11.32
C GLY A 61 6.41 17.77 11.58
N ALA A 62 6.64 19.08 11.52
CA ALA A 62 5.65 20.10 11.81
C ALA A 62 4.91 20.60 10.56
N LEU A 63 5.46 20.37 9.36
CA LEU A 63 4.93 20.84 8.09
C LEU A 63 4.55 19.66 7.20
N PRO A 64 3.57 19.79 6.29
CA PRO A 64 3.13 18.64 5.51
C PRO A 64 4.21 18.00 4.63
N PHE A 65 5.23 18.75 4.22
CA PHE A 65 6.34 18.21 3.41
C PHE A 65 7.41 17.46 4.23
N ASP A 66 7.53 17.74 5.53
CA ASP A 66 8.54 17.14 6.43
C ASP A 66 7.94 16.22 7.51
N ARG A 67 6.60 16.17 7.63
CA ARG A 67 5.90 15.24 8.52
C ARG A 67 5.90 13.82 7.96
N SER A 68 6.10 12.88 8.86
CA SER A 68 5.93 11.46 8.56
C SER A 68 4.47 11.13 8.24
N SER A 69 4.25 10.22 7.29
CA SER A 69 2.92 9.74 6.91
C SER A 69 2.83 8.21 6.89
N PRO A 70 1.71 7.59 7.33
CA PRO A 70 1.55 6.14 7.33
C PRO A 70 1.68 5.48 5.96
N ASP A 71 1.06 6.04 4.91
CA ASP A 71 1.10 5.52 3.54
C ASP A 71 2.51 5.53 2.94
N LEU A 72 3.23 6.65 3.05
CA LEU A 72 4.62 6.77 2.58
C LEU A 72 5.57 5.84 3.35
N THR A 73 5.36 5.70 4.65
CA THR A 73 6.11 4.75 5.48
C THR A 73 5.85 3.31 5.03
N ALA A 74 4.61 2.98 4.67
CA ALA A 74 4.24 1.67 4.16
C ALA A 74 4.82 1.40 2.76
N HIS A 75 4.80 2.38 1.84
CA HIS A 75 5.46 2.27 0.53
C HIS A 75 6.95 1.96 0.70
N THR A 76 7.64 2.71 1.57
CA THR A 76 9.05 2.51 1.90
C THR A 76 9.33 1.14 2.49
N LEU A 77 8.49 0.65 3.41
CA LEU A 77 8.60 -0.69 3.98
C LEU A 77 8.55 -1.79 2.91
N ARG A 78 7.67 -1.66 1.92
CA ARG A 78 7.58 -2.63 0.80
C ARG A 78 8.88 -2.66 0.01
N ALA A 79 9.39 -1.49 -0.36
CA ALA A 79 10.63 -1.38 -1.15
C ALA A 79 11.84 -1.93 -0.38
N TRP A 80 12.00 -1.57 0.89
CA TRP A 80 13.06 -2.13 1.74
C TRP A 80 12.98 -3.65 1.85
N THR A 81 11.77 -4.19 1.96
CA THR A 81 11.60 -5.62 2.18
C THR A 81 11.96 -6.46 0.95
N VAL A 82 11.54 -6.05 -0.25
CA VAL A 82 11.85 -6.82 -1.48
C VAL A 82 13.36 -6.85 -1.78
N TRP A 83 14.08 -5.77 -1.50
CA TRP A 83 15.51 -5.68 -1.75
C TRP A 83 16.38 -6.23 -0.62
N ARG A 84 15.85 -6.42 0.60
CA ARG A 84 16.61 -6.74 1.83
C ARG A 84 17.71 -7.78 1.64
N ARG A 85 17.43 -8.89 0.95
CA ARG A 85 18.37 -10.02 0.78
C ARG A 85 19.46 -9.76 -0.26
N LEU A 86 19.29 -8.75 -1.10
CA LEU A 86 20.19 -8.39 -2.19
C LEU A 86 21.07 -7.18 -1.84
N LEU A 87 20.86 -6.58 -0.66
CA LEU A 87 21.63 -5.44 -0.20
C LEU A 87 23.00 -5.86 0.37
N PRO A 88 24.04 -5.03 0.17
CA PRO A 88 25.30 -5.15 0.90
C PRO A 88 25.08 -5.13 2.42
N ASP A 89 25.92 -5.84 3.15
CA ASP A 89 25.75 -6.08 4.60
C ASP A 89 25.49 -4.82 5.42
N ALA A 90 26.31 -3.77 5.23
CA ALA A 90 26.16 -2.51 5.96
C ALA A 90 24.81 -1.82 5.69
N LEU A 91 24.37 -1.82 4.42
CA LEU A 91 23.10 -1.21 4.03
C LEU A 91 21.92 -2.05 4.55
N ARG A 92 22.00 -3.38 4.42
CA ARG A 92 21.01 -4.32 4.97
C ARG A 92 20.80 -4.12 6.47
N THR A 93 21.86 -4.02 7.26
CA THR A 93 21.75 -3.77 8.71
C THR A 93 21.11 -2.42 9.02
N ARG A 94 21.43 -1.36 8.25
CA ARG A 94 20.75 -0.06 8.40
C ARG A 94 19.26 -0.17 8.08
N THR A 95 18.93 -0.87 7.00
CA THR A 95 17.54 -1.13 6.58
C THR A 95 16.75 -1.88 7.64
N GLU A 96 17.30 -2.93 8.25
CA GLU A 96 16.61 -3.70 9.31
C GLU A 96 16.29 -2.86 10.55
N ARG A 97 17.20 -1.96 10.94
CA ARG A 97 16.97 -1.00 12.03
C ARG A 97 15.89 0.01 11.64
N ALA A 98 15.92 0.50 10.41
CA ALA A 98 14.94 1.46 9.90
C ALA A 98 13.54 0.84 9.77
N THR A 99 13.44 -0.41 9.32
CA THR A 99 12.20 -1.21 9.28
C THR A 99 11.57 -1.32 10.66
N THR A 100 12.34 -1.68 11.69
CA THR A 100 11.84 -1.75 13.08
C THR A 100 11.24 -0.42 13.54
N ARG A 101 11.89 0.70 13.19
CA ARG A 101 11.41 2.04 13.53
C ARG A 101 10.14 2.43 12.76
N ALA A 102 10.08 2.08 11.48
CA ALA A 102 8.91 2.33 10.62
C ALA A 102 7.69 1.54 11.09
N VAL A 103 7.85 0.26 11.47
CA VAL A 103 6.76 -0.54 12.06
C VAL A 103 6.25 0.11 13.35
N ARG A 104 7.16 0.52 14.25
CA ARG A 104 6.78 1.21 15.49
C ARG A 104 6.02 2.51 15.22
N PHE A 105 6.45 3.30 14.24
CA PHE A 105 5.74 4.51 13.83
C PHE A 105 4.31 4.19 13.38
N LEU A 106 4.13 3.16 12.54
CA LEU A 106 2.81 2.75 12.06
C LEU A 106 1.90 2.30 13.20
N GLU A 107 2.42 1.54 14.17
CA GLU A 107 1.66 1.15 15.36
C GLU A 107 1.22 2.36 16.19
N GLN A 108 2.08 3.37 16.34
CA GLN A 108 1.78 4.60 17.08
C GLN A 108 0.83 5.54 16.33
N ALA A 109 0.90 5.55 15.00
CA ALA A 109 0.08 6.39 14.14
C ALA A 109 -1.31 5.81 13.86
N GLN A 110 -1.60 4.57 14.27
CA GLN A 110 -2.89 3.95 14.05
C GLN A 110 -3.98 4.65 14.88
N GLN A 111 -5.11 4.93 14.25
CA GLN A 111 -6.28 5.47 14.93
C GLN A 111 -6.90 4.45 15.89
N PRO A 112 -7.64 4.88 16.92
CA PRO A 112 -8.28 3.98 17.87
C PRO A 112 -9.22 2.94 17.24
N ASP A 113 -9.81 3.24 16.08
CA ASP A 113 -10.68 2.33 15.33
C ASP A 113 -9.93 1.29 14.49
N GLY A 114 -8.60 1.42 14.37
CA GLY A 114 -7.75 0.54 13.57
C GLY A 114 -7.34 1.11 12.20
N SER A 115 -7.81 2.29 11.81
CA SER A 115 -7.49 2.89 10.51
C SER A 115 -6.22 3.74 10.52
N TRP A 116 -5.73 4.09 9.32
CA TRP A 116 -4.75 5.16 9.10
C TRP A 116 -5.25 6.14 8.06
N VAL A 117 -4.94 7.42 8.26
CA VAL A 117 -5.25 8.49 7.31
C VAL A 117 -3.99 8.81 6.48
N PRO A 118 -4.07 8.77 5.14
CA PRO A 118 -2.96 9.12 4.26
C PRO A 118 -2.77 10.64 4.18
N LEU A 119 -1.64 11.10 3.66
CA LEU A 119 -1.32 12.53 3.57
C LEU A 119 -1.78 13.17 2.27
N TRP A 120 -1.58 12.50 1.14
CA TRP A 120 -1.80 13.07 -0.21
C TRP A 120 -3.07 12.59 -0.90
N PHE A 121 -3.81 11.68 -0.24
CA PHE A 121 -5.02 11.07 -0.77
C PHE A 121 -6.21 11.44 0.12
N GLY A 122 -7.30 11.88 -0.50
CA GLY A 122 -8.51 12.34 0.17
C GLY A 122 -9.76 11.77 -0.50
N ASN A 123 -10.92 12.05 0.06
CA ASN A 123 -12.19 11.77 -0.60
C ASN A 123 -13.19 12.89 -0.29
N GLN A 124 -13.73 13.53 -1.33
CA GLN A 124 -14.62 14.70 -1.22
C GLN A 124 -15.93 14.43 -0.45
N SER A 125 -16.34 13.16 -0.40
CA SER A 125 -17.58 12.74 0.25
C SER A 125 -17.34 12.22 1.67
N ALA A 126 -16.08 12.12 2.10
CA ALA A 126 -15.72 11.62 3.42
C ALA A 126 -15.60 12.75 4.46
N PRO A 127 -15.87 12.47 5.74
CA PRO A 127 -15.70 13.45 6.81
C PRO A 127 -14.27 14.00 6.85
N GLY A 128 -14.14 15.33 6.85
CA GLY A 128 -12.83 16.00 6.90
C GLY A 128 -11.98 15.79 5.64
N ASP A 129 -12.59 15.40 4.52
CA ASP A 129 -11.93 15.11 3.24
C ASP A 129 -10.92 13.94 3.32
N ALA A 130 -10.94 13.16 4.40
CA ALA A 130 -9.98 12.09 4.68
C ALA A 130 -10.26 10.83 3.85
N ASN A 131 -9.22 10.03 3.63
CA ASN A 131 -9.35 8.73 2.95
C ASN A 131 -8.75 7.58 3.77
N PRO A 132 -9.33 7.27 4.95
CA PRO A 132 -8.83 6.18 5.78
C PRO A 132 -8.85 4.82 5.08
N VAL A 133 -9.71 4.59 4.08
CA VAL A 133 -9.68 3.34 3.29
C VAL A 133 -8.37 3.23 2.51
N TYR A 134 -7.98 4.29 1.79
CA TYR A 134 -6.72 4.30 1.05
C TYR A 134 -5.51 4.14 1.99
N GLY A 135 -5.43 4.96 3.04
CA GLY A 135 -4.30 4.91 3.98
C GLY A 135 -4.17 3.55 4.64
N THR A 136 -5.27 2.98 5.12
CA THR A 136 -5.29 1.66 5.75
C THR A 136 -4.90 0.55 4.77
N ALA A 137 -5.40 0.59 3.53
CA ALA A 137 -5.04 -0.37 2.50
C ALA A 137 -3.53 -0.37 2.20
N ARG A 138 -2.92 0.82 2.04
CA ARG A 138 -1.48 0.95 1.82
C ARG A 138 -0.66 0.41 3.00
N VAL A 139 -1.07 0.69 4.24
CA VAL A 139 -0.38 0.18 5.44
C VAL A 139 -0.48 -1.34 5.54
N ILE A 140 -1.64 -1.93 5.28
CA ILE A 140 -1.79 -3.40 5.24
C ILE A 140 -0.84 -4.02 4.21
N GLU A 141 -0.74 -3.47 3.00
CA GLU A 141 0.22 -3.96 1.99
C GLU A 141 1.68 -3.84 2.45
N GLY A 142 2.01 -2.77 3.17
CA GLY A 142 3.34 -2.57 3.76
C GLY A 142 3.69 -3.60 4.82
N LEU A 143 2.79 -3.84 5.77
CA LEU A 143 2.99 -4.80 6.85
C LEU A 143 2.97 -6.25 6.36
N ALA A 144 2.13 -6.56 5.37
CA ALA A 144 2.05 -7.88 4.78
C ALA A 144 3.27 -8.24 3.92
N ALA A 145 4.08 -7.26 3.51
CA ALA A 145 5.33 -7.51 2.81
C ALA A 145 6.42 -8.06 3.74
N LEU A 146 6.35 -7.78 5.04
CA LEU A 146 7.34 -8.23 6.03
C LEU A 146 7.41 -9.76 6.08
N PRO A 147 8.60 -10.35 6.28
CA PRO A 147 8.76 -11.80 6.36
C PRO A 147 7.91 -12.41 7.48
N ASP A 148 7.31 -13.58 7.23
CA ASP A 148 6.49 -14.28 8.24
C ASP A 148 7.26 -14.74 9.48
N THR A 149 8.60 -14.73 9.44
CA THR A 149 9.46 -14.97 10.60
C THR A 149 9.47 -13.81 11.60
N GLU A 150 8.97 -12.65 11.20
CA GLU A 150 8.87 -11.48 12.06
C GLU A 150 7.50 -11.46 12.74
N ALA A 151 7.46 -11.02 14.00
CA ALA A 151 6.21 -10.94 14.74
C ALA A 151 5.25 -9.97 14.04
N ALA A 152 4.03 -10.44 13.79
CA ALA A 152 2.98 -9.62 13.21
C ALA A 152 2.65 -8.45 14.15
N PRO A 153 2.67 -7.19 13.68
CA PRO A 153 2.18 -6.07 14.47
C PRO A 153 0.69 -6.26 14.76
N ALA A 154 0.28 -6.14 16.02
CA ALA A 154 -1.14 -6.26 16.40
C ALA A 154 -2.03 -5.22 15.68
N ALA A 155 -1.42 -4.14 15.19
CA ALA A 155 -2.07 -3.13 14.36
C ALA A 155 -2.59 -3.71 13.03
N GLU A 156 -1.91 -4.71 12.44
CA GLU A 156 -2.29 -5.31 11.15
C GLU A 156 -3.68 -5.96 11.21
N HIS A 157 -3.95 -6.82 12.20
CA HIS A 157 -5.26 -7.47 12.34
C HIS A 157 -6.40 -6.48 12.63
N ARG A 158 -6.14 -5.43 13.43
CA ARG A 158 -7.15 -4.38 13.67
C ARG A 158 -7.52 -3.65 12.38
N ALA A 159 -6.51 -3.32 11.58
CA ALA A 159 -6.69 -2.66 10.30
C ALA A 159 -7.46 -3.51 9.29
N VAL A 160 -7.14 -4.80 9.21
CA VAL A 160 -7.86 -5.73 8.33
C VAL A 160 -9.33 -5.84 8.75
N ARG A 161 -9.62 -5.97 10.05
CA ARG A 161 -11.01 -6.00 10.55
C ARG A 161 -11.74 -4.69 10.29
N TRP A 162 -11.08 -3.56 10.49
CA TRP A 162 -11.64 -2.25 10.18
C TRP A 162 -11.98 -2.14 8.69
N LEU A 163 -11.06 -2.57 7.81
CA LEU A 163 -11.23 -2.48 6.37
C LEU A 163 -12.37 -3.41 5.88
N ILE A 164 -12.49 -4.61 6.45
CA ILE A 164 -13.65 -5.50 6.21
C ILE A 164 -14.96 -4.81 6.65
N GLY A 165 -14.98 -4.22 7.84
CA GLY A 165 -16.14 -3.51 8.37
C GLY A 165 -16.51 -2.24 7.61
N ALA A 166 -15.55 -1.63 6.91
CA ALA A 166 -15.79 -0.47 6.05
C ALA A 166 -16.43 -0.83 4.70
N GLN A 167 -16.48 -2.13 4.33
CA GLN A 167 -17.09 -2.58 3.09
C GLN A 167 -18.60 -2.32 3.11
N ARG A 168 -19.12 -1.76 2.01
CA ARG A 168 -20.56 -1.53 1.86
C ARG A 168 -21.32 -2.83 1.56
N GLN A 169 -22.64 -2.78 1.64
CA GLN A 169 -23.52 -3.92 1.33
C GLN A 169 -23.45 -4.35 -0.15
N ASP A 170 -23.15 -3.43 -1.07
CA ASP A 170 -22.92 -3.72 -2.49
C ASP A 170 -21.55 -4.37 -2.77
N GLY A 171 -20.64 -4.41 -1.79
CA GLY A 171 -19.31 -4.99 -1.91
C GLY A 171 -18.20 -3.97 -2.21
N GLY A 172 -18.53 -2.72 -2.52
CA GLY A 172 -17.55 -1.67 -2.78
C GLY A 172 -17.05 -0.94 -1.52
N TRP A 173 -16.00 -0.14 -1.72
CA TRP A 173 -15.49 0.82 -0.73
C TRP A 173 -15.44 2.22 -1.32
N GLY A 174 -15.78 3.21 -0.50
CA GLY A 174 -15.45 4.62 -0.72
C GLY A 174 -14.32 5.06 0.22
N GLY A 175 -14.07 6.36 0.36
CA GLY A 175 -12.99 6.88 1.21
C GLY A 175 -13.10 6.54 2.70
N ALA A 176 -14.31 6.28 3.20
CA ALA A 176 -14.61 5.92 4.60
C ALA A 176 -15.91 5.08 4.67
N PRO A 177 -16.25 4.48 5.83
CA PRO A 177 -17.54 3.79 5.98
C PRO A 177 -18.72 4.69 5.57
N GLN A 178 -19.70 4.10 4.89
CA GLN A 178 -20.91 4.76 4.38
C GLN A 178 -20.71 5.79 3.24
N VAL A 179 -19.47 6.10 2.86
CA VAL A 179 -19.16 6.91 1.66
C VAL A 179 -19.48 6.10 0.39
N PRO A 180 -20.02 6.70 -0.70
CA PRO A 180 -20.26 6.00 -1.95
C PRO A 180 -18.98 5.35 -2.50
N PRO A 181 -19.07 4.14 -3.08
CA PRO A 181 -17.89 3.42 -3.54
C PRO A 181 -17.33 3.98 -4.85
N SER A 182 -16.02 3.84 -5.01
CA SER A 182 -15.30 4.16 -6.26
C SER A 182 -14.46 2.97 -6.72
N ILE A 183 -14.00 3.01 -7.97
CA ILE A 183 -13.06 1.99 -8.49
C ILE A 183 -11.74 2.07 -7.72
N GLU A 184 -11.26 3.28 -7.46
CA GLU A 184 -9.97 3.52 -6.82
C GLU A 184 -9.92 2.96 -5.39
N GLU A 185 -10.89 3.34 -4.53
CA GLU A 185 -10.93 2.86 -3.14
C GLU A 185 -11.26 1.37 -3.05
N THR A 186 -12.19 0.88 -3.86
CA THR A 186 -12.50 -0.55 -3.90
C THR A 186 -11.28 -1.36 -4.33
N ALA A 187 -10.54 -0.90 -5.34
CA ALA A 187 -9.38 -1.62 -5.84
C ALA A 187 -8.25 -1.69 -4.81
N VAL A 188 -7.89 -0.57 -4.16
CA VAL A 188 -6.84 -0.61 -3.12
C VAL A 188 -7.26 -1.45 -1.92
N ALA A 189 -8.55 -1.43 -1.52
CA ALA A 189 -9.06 -2.25 -0.43
C ALA A 189 -9.00 -3.76 -0.77
N VAL A 190 -9.47 -4.14 -1.97
CA VAL A 190 -9.40 -5.53 -2.46
C VAL A 190 -7.97 -6.00 -2.55
N SER A 191 -7.07 -5.18 -3.10
CA SER A 191 -5.63 -5.49 -3.18
C SER A 191 -5.06 -5.78 -1.78
N ALA A 192 -5.27 -4.88 -0.82
CA ALA A 192 -4.76 -5.02 0.54
C ALA A 192 -5.25 -6.29 1.24
N LEU A 193 -6.57 -6.56 1.20
CA LEU A 193 -7.15 -7.77 1.78
C LEU A 193 -6.67 -9.04 1.08
N ALA A 194 -6.54 -9.02 -0.25
CA ALA A 194 -6.05 -10.16 -1.02
C ALA A 194 -4.56 -10.46 -0.78
N VAL A 195 -3.74 -9.42 -0.57
CA VAL A 195 -2.33 -9.57 -0.14
C VAL A 195 -2.28 -10.18 1.25
N PHE A 196 -3.00 -9.61 2.22
CA PHE A 196 -3.01 -10.09 3.60
C PHE A 196 -3.48 -11.55 3.70
N ARG A 197 -4.50 -11.94 2.93
CA ARG A 197 -5.01 -13.32 2.84
C ARG A 197 -3.91 -14.36 2.54
N ARG A 198 -2.83 -13.97 1.87
CA ARG A 198 -1.73 -14.89 1.53
C ARG A 198 -0.77 -15.16 2.69
N SER A 199 -0.82 -14.34 3.74
CA SER A 199 -0.01 -14.53 4.93
C SER A 199 -0.61 -15.63 5.82
N PRO A 200 0.22 -16.46 6.48
CA PRO A 200 -0.22 -17.38 7.52
C PRO A 200 -1.00 -16.68 8.65
N ARG A 201 -0.79 -15.37 8.83
CA ARG A 201 -1.47 -14.52 9.83
C ARG A 201 -2.97 -14.34 9.57
N ALA A 202 -3.44 -14.66 8.36
CA ALA A 202 -4.82 -14.44 7.95
C ALA A 202 -5.83 -15.45 8.54
N ALA A 203 -5.37 -16.61 9.01
CA ALA A 203 -6.23 -17.72 9.44
C ALA A 203 -7.23 -17.36 10.56
N SER A 204 -6.99 -16.29 11.32
CA SER A 204 -7.83 -15.84 12.43
C SER A 204 -8.82 -14.73 12.07
N VAL A 205 -8.88 -14.30 10.81
CA VAL A 205 -9.73 -13.19 10.37
C VAL A 205 -10.97 -13.72 9.66
N ALA A 206 -12.11 -13.65 10.36
CA ALA A 206 -13.41 -13.96 9.78
C ALA A 206 -13.76 -13.02 8.62
N ASP A 207 -14.59 -13.51 7.70
CA ASP A 207 -15.14 -12.79 6.54
C ASP A 207 -14.13 -12.24 5.53
N LEU A 208 -12.82 -12.49 5.69
CA LEU A 208 -11.79 -12.00 4.78
C LEU A 208 -12.01 -12.45 3.34
N ASP A 209 -12.25 -13.76 3.13
CA ASP A 209 -12.47 -14.31 1.79
C ASP A 209 -13.74 -13.76 1.13
N ASN A 210 -14.81 -13.64 1.91
CA ASN A 210 -16.07 -13.08 1.44
C ASN A 210 -15.92 -11.59 1.08
N ALA A 211 -15.19 -10.81 1.89
CA ALA A 211 -14.92 -9.41 1.61
C ALA A 211 -14.13 -9.23 0.31
N VAL A 212 -13.06 -10.02 0.11
CA VAL A 212 -12.27 -10.03 -1.13
C VAL A 212 -13.14 -10.41 -2.34
N ALA A 213 -13.95 -11.47 -2.22
CA ALA A 213 -14.81 -11.94 -3.31
C ALA A 213 -15.86 -10.90 -3.73
N ARG A 214 -16.56 -10.29 -2.76
CA ARG A 214 -17.57 -9.26 -3.01
C ARG A 214 -16.96 -8.00 -3.63
N GLY A 215 -15.78 -7.60 -3.18
CA GLY A 215 -15.05 -6.46 -3.75
C GLY A 215 -14.57 -6.72 -5.18
N ALA A 216 -14.03 -7.91 -5.45
CA ALA A 216 -13.62 -8.31 -6.79
C ALA A 216 -14.81 -8.37 -7.76
N GLN A 217 -15.97 -8.87 -7.30
CA GLN A 217 -17.20 -8.84 -8.09
C GLN A 217 -17.64 -7.41 -8.37
N TRP A 218 -17.68 -6.55 -7.35
CA TRP A 218 -18.03 -5.13 -7.51
C TRP A 218 -17.12 -4.43 -8.55
N LEU A 219 -15.80 -4.66 -8.51
CA LEU A 219 -14.86 -4.10 -9.50
C LEU A 219 -15.14 -4.60 -10.91
N THR A 220 -15.49 -5.87 -11.06
CA THR A 220 -15.84 -6.46 -12.36
C THR A 220 -17.07 -5.78 -12.94
N ASP A 221 -18.10 -5.57 -12.12
CA ASP A 221 -19.35 -4.95 -12.53
C ASP A 221 -19.16 -3.45 -12.81
N ALA A 222 -18.48 -2.72 -11.90
CA ALA A 222 -18.24 -1.29 -12.01
C ALA A 222 -17.38 -0.92 -13.23
N THR A 223 -16.48 -1.82 -13.64
CA THR A 223 -15.66 -1.62 -14.85
C THR A 223 -16.34 -2.08 -16.13
N GLY A 224 -17.56 -2.63 -16.05
CA GLY A 224 -18.23 -3.28 -17.18
C GLY A 224 -17.37 -4.38 -17.79
N GLU A 225 -16.72 -5.20 -16.97
CA GLU A 225 -15.73 -6.20 -17.40
C GLU A 225 -14.54 -5.57 -18.16
N GLY A 226 -14.04 -4.43 -17.65
CA GLY A 226 -12.93 -3.69 -18.26
C GLY A 226 -13.29 -2.84 -19.47
N ARG A 227 -14.57 -2.77 -19.88
CA ARG A 227 -15.01 -1.95 -21.02
C ARG A 227 -15.07 -0.45 -20.69
N ARG A 228 -15.24 -0.09 -19.42
CA ARG A 228 -15.34 1.29 -18.98
C ARG A 228 -14.69 1.45 -17.61
N VAL A 229 -13.68 2.31 -17.53
CA VAL A 229 -12.99 2.59 -16.26
C VAL A 229 -13.08 4.09 -16.00
N ASP A 230 -14.14 4.49 -15.31
CA ASP A 230 -14.35 5.89 -14.96
C ASP A 230 -13.38 6.31 -13.85
N THR A 231 -12.92 7.56 -13.91
CA THR A 231 -12.01 8.13 -12.92
C THR A 231 -12.77 8.96 -11.90
N THR A 232 -12.39 8.85 -10.63
CA THR A 232 -12.90 9.70 -9.55
C THR A 232 -11.77 10.54 -8.92
N PRO A 233 -12.07 11.72 -8.36
CA PRO A 233 -11.09 12.49 -7.60
C PRO A 233 -10.66 11.73 -6.34
N ILE A 234 -9.35 11.47 -6.22
CA ILE A 234 -8.76 10.76 -5.06
C ILE A 234 -7.56 11.50 -4.46
N GLY A 235 -6.98 12.43 -5.21
CA GLY A 235 -5.83 13.20 -4.77
C GLY A 235 -6.22 14.49 -4.04
N LEU A 236 -5.56 14.77 -2.91
CA LEU A 236 -5.75 16.00 -2.14
C LEU A 236 -4.42 16.75 -2.05
N TYR A 237 -4.24 17.75 -2.92
CA TYR A 237 -3.09 18.65 -2.84
C TYR A 237 -3.37 19.82 -1.88
N PHE A 238 -2.31 20.52 -1.47
CA PHE A 238 -2.41 21.68 -0.59
C PHE A 238 -3.54 22.63 -1.01
N ALA A 239 -4.29 23.14 -0.02
CA ALA A 239 -5.46 24.00 -0.21
C ALA A 239 -6.69 23.33 -0.85
N LYS A 240 -6.83 22.00 -0.74
CA LYS A 240 -7.98 21.22 -1.27
C LYS A 240 -8.08 21.26 -2.80
N LEU A 241 -6.94 21.33 -3.48
CA LEU A 241 -6.89 21.13 -4.91
C LEU A 241 -6.99 19.63 -5.19
N TRP A 242 -8.15 19.24 -5.71
CA TRP A 242 -8.45 17.84 -6.04
C TRP A 242 -7.88 17.48 -7.39
N TYR A 243 -7.29 16.29 -7.49
CA TYR A 243 -6.85 15.72 -8.76
C TYR A 243 -7.37 14.30 -8.96
N SER A 244 -7.46 13.94 -10.23
CA SER A 244 -7.81 12.61 -10.73
C SER A 244 -6.73 12.18 -11.72
N GLU A 245 -6.40 10.90 -11.76
CA GLU A 245 -5.42 10.34 -12.70
C GLU A 245 -6.07 9.21 -13.49
N ALA A 246 -6.04 9.30 -14.82
CA ALA A 246 -6.73 8.37 -15.71
C ALA A 246 -6.20 6.92 -15.59
N LEU A 247 -4.93 6.77 -15.20
CA LEU A 247 -4.31 5.45 -15.03
C LEU A 247 -4.61 4.79 -13.68
N TYR A 248 -4.93 5.55 -12.63
CA TYR A 248 -5.14 4.98 -11.30
C TYR A 248 -6.24 3.91 -11.24
N PRO A 249 -7.49 4.16 -11.67
CA PRO A 249 -8.53 3.14 -11.58
C PRO A 249 -8.22 1.92 -12.45
N GLN A 250 -7.50 2.10 -13.57
CA GLN A 250 -7.09 0.98 -14.44
C GLN A 250 -6.02 0.11 -13.77
N VAL A 251 -4.94 0.72 -13.32
CA VAL A 251 -3.79 0.03 -12.70
C VAL A 251 -4.23 -0.63 -11.39
N PHE A 252 -5.01 0.09 -10.56
CA PHE A 252 -5.47 -0.45 -9.29
C PHE A 252 -6.46 -1.59 -9.49
N ALA A 253 -7.48 -1.45 -10.34
CA ALA A 253 -8.47 -2.51 -10.54
C ALA A 253 -7.83 -3.78 -11.12
N LEU A 254 -6.96 -3.65 -12.13
CA LEU A 254 -6.24 -4.79 -12.71
C LEU A 254 -5.33 -5.45 -11.67
N GLY A 255 -4.57 -4.67 -10.91
CA GLY A 255 -3.70 -5.18 -9.85
C GLY A 255 -4.48 -5.92 -8.75
N ALA A 256 -5.61 -5.36 -8.33
CA ALA A 256 -6.49 -5.94 -7.31
C ALA A 256 -7.08 -7.27 -7.77
N LEU A 257 -7.67 -7.33 -8.97
CA LEU A 257 -8.25 -8.54 -9.54
C LEU A 257 -7.20 -9.63 -9.79
N ALA A 258 -6.02 -9.27 -10.29
CA ALA A 258 -4.92 -10.20 -10.46
C ALA A 258 -4.44 -10.79 -9.12
N THR A 259 -4.40 -9.98 -8.07
CA THR A 259 -4.01 -10.43 -6.72
C THR A 259 -5.09 -11.32 -6.10
N ALA A 260 -6.36 -10.96 -6.26
CA ALA A 260 -7.50 -11.73 -5.76
C ALA A 260 -7.61 -13.12 -6.43
N THR A 261 -7.38 -13.22 -7.74
CA THR A 261 -7.48 -14.48 -8.51
C THR A 261 -6.32 -15.43 -8.29
N ARG A 262 -5.09 -14.92 -8.10
CA ARG A 262 -3.89 -15.77 -7.86
C ARG A 262 -3.99 -16.62 -6.59
N CYS A 263 -4.88 -16.31 -5.66
CA CYS A 263 -5.11 -17.14 -4.48
C CYS A 263 -6.01 -18.35 -4.73
N ASN A 264 -6.97 -18.27 -5.67
CA ASN A 264 -7.91 -19.37 -5.93
C ASN A 264 -7.24 -20.61 -6.54
N ARG A 265 -6.01 -20.50 -7.06
CA ARG A 265 -5.28 -21.62 -7.69
C ARG A 265 -4.57 -22.55 -6.72
N ARG A 266 -4.51 -22.25 -5.42
CA ARG A 266 -3.88 -23.16 -4.43
C ARG A 266 -4.82 -24.24 -3.88
N ASP A 267 -6.13 -24.12 -4.09
CA ASP A 267 -7.12 -25.10 -3.59
C ASP A 267 -7.60 -26.09 -4.67
N GLY A 268 -7.07 -26.02 -5.89
CA GLY A 268 -7.49 -26.84 -7.05
C GLY A 268 -6.53 -27.95 -7.47
N GLY A 269 -5.62 -28.38 -6.59
CA GLY A 269 -4.69 -29.49 -6.86
C GLY A 269 -5.44 -30.81 -7.01
N HIS A 270 -5.72 -31.18 -8.26
CA HIS A 270 -6.37 -32.42 -8.68
C HIS A 270 -5.69 -33.65 -8.07
N SER A 271 -6.51 -34.48 -7.40
CA SER A 271 -6.40 -35.92 -7.53
C SER A 271 -6.72 -36.27 -8.98
N ASP A 272 -5.72 -36.75 -9.71
CA ASP A 272 -5.95 -37.73 -10.76
C ASP A 272 -4.78 -38.73 -10.71
N ALA A 273 -5.00 -39.75 -9.89
CA ALA A 273 -4.36 -41.03 -10.05
C ALA A 273 -5.25 -41.90 -10.95
N GLN A 274 -4.59 -42.71 -11.79
CA GLN A 274 -5.10 -43.86 -12.56
C GLN A 274 -5.64 -43.58 -13.97
N ALA A 275 -4.75 -43.74 -14.96
CA ALA A 275 -4.83 -44.79 -15.98
C ALA A 275 -3.43 -45.07 -16.55
#